data_AF-A0A838W6T9-F1
#
_entry.id   AF-A0A838W6T9-F1
#
_cell.length_a   1.000
_cell.length_b   1.000
_cell.length_c   1.000
_cell.angle_alpha   90.00
_cell.angle_beta   90.00
_cell.angle_gamma   90.00
#
_symmetry.space_group_name_H-M   'P 1'
#
loop_
_entity.id
_entity.type
_entity.pdbx_description
1 polymer ?
#
loop_
_entity_poly.entity_id
_entity_poly.type
_entity_poly.pdbx_seq_one_letter_code
_entity_poly.pdbx_strand_id
1 'polypeptide(L)'
;MIKSLFDIKRPNFQVLIILISITIIGVMGIPFGDPRFVIYAVFLELIYASLAILIAKGYRKPIYVCIFLAIIIIVGNSFVNAHINRIMTFSRPLNTLVLILGGYILQGLLIYTSVMALRITNRSKSMQQ
;
A
#
# COMPACT_ATOMS: atom_id res chain seq x y z
N MET A 1 -29.82 -3.04 -5.83
CA MET A 1 -28.58 -2.70 -6.58
C MET A 1 -27.34 -2.60 -5.66
N ILE A 2 -27.24 -3.42 -4.60
CA ILE A 2 -26.11 -3.37 -3.63
C ILE A 2 -25.30 -4.69 -3.64
N LYS A 3 -25.88 -5.76 -4.20
CA LYS A 3 -25.32 -7.12 -4.15
C LYS A 3 -24.08 -7.32 -5.02
N SER A 4 -23.84 -6.44 -5.99
CA SER A 4 -22.67 -6.49 -6.89
C SER A 4 -21.40 -5.86 -6.30
N LEU A 5 -21.52 -5.02 -5.25
CA LEU A 5 -20.35 -4.39 -4.63
C LEU A 5 -19.60 -5.35 -3.69
N PHE A 6 -20.21 -6.49 -3.37
CA PHE A 6 -19.71 -7.47 -2.40
C PHE A 6 -19.36 -8.83 -3.00
N ASP A 7 -19.30 -8.96 -4.33
CA ASP A 7 -18.69 -10.13 -4.99
C ASP A 7 -17.16 -9.98 -5.05
N ILE A 8 -16.60 -9.52 -3.92
CA ILE A 8 -15.16 -9.43 -3.71
C ILE A 8 -14.71 -10.85 -3.38
N LYS A 9 -14.07 -11.52 -4.35
CA LYS A 9 -13.31 -12.75 -4.09
C LYS A 9 -12.51 -12.54 -2.80
N ARG A 10 -12.67 -13.41 -1.79
CA ARG A 10 -12.00 -13.33 -0.47
C ARG A 10 -10.54 -12.80 -0.49
N PRO A 11 -9.66 -13.16 -1.43
CA PRO A 11 -8.31 -12.57 -1.51
C PRO A 11 -8.26 -11.06 -1.80
N ASN A 12 -9.18 -10.53 -2.60
CA ASN A 12 -9.22 -9.10 -2.93
C ASN A 12 -9.62 -8.25 -1.71
N PHE A 13 -10.41 -8.82 -0.79
CA PHE A 13 -10.84 -8.14 0.42
C PHE A 13 -9.67 -7.86 1.37
N GLN A 14 -8.71 -8.80 1.47
CA GLN A 14 -7.50 -8.63 2.27
C GLN A 14 -6.64 -7.47 1.75
N VAL A 15 -6.47 -7.39 0.42
CA VAL A 15 -5.73 -6.28 -0.22
C VAL A 15 -6.44 -4.96 0.04
N LEU A 16 -7.78 -4.94 0.00
CA LEU A 16 -8.59 -3.75 0.27
C LEU A 16 -8.42 -3.24 1.72
N ILE A 17 -8.46 -4.13 2.70
CA ILE A 17 -8.24 -3.78 4.12
C ILE A 17 -6.86 -3.14 4.31
N ILE A 18 -5.84 -3.70 3.66
CA ILE A 18 -4.47 -3.18 3.75
C ILE A 18 -4.37 -1.82 3.08
N LEU A 19 -4.99 -1.63 1.91
CA LEU A 19 -5.07 -0.32 1.25
C LEU A 19 -5.71 0.75 2.15
N ILE A 20 -6.83 0.43 2.80
CA ILE A 20 -7.49 1.34 3.75
C ILE A 20 -6.56 1.65 4.92
N SER A 21 -5.86 0.64 5.44
CA SER A 21 -4.90 0.81 6.54
C SER A 21 -3.71 1.69 6.13
N ILE A 22 -3.21 1.53 4.90
CA ILE A 22 -2.16 2.37 4.32
C ILE A 22 -2.64 3.81 4.27
N THR A 23 -3.86 4.06 3.80
CA THR A 23 -4.42 5.42 3.72
C THR A 23 -4.60 6.07 5.09
N ILE A 24 -5.05 5.32 6.10
CA ILE A 24 -5.17 5.86 7.46
C ILE A 24 -3.77 6.25 8.00
N ILE A 25 -2.80 5.34 7.90
CA ILE A 25 -1.44 5.62 8.39
C ILE A 25 -0.75 6.72 7.59
N GLY A 26 -0.96 6.77 6.27
CA GLY A 26 -0.37 7.79 5.41
C GLY A 26 -0.95 9.18 5.68
N VAL A 27 -2.27 9.32 5.84
CA VAL A 27 -2.89 10.57 6.27
C VAL A 27 -2.39 11.01 7.65
N MET A 28 -2.26 10.08 8.60
CA MET A 28 -1.66 10.37 9.91
C MET A 28 -0.18 10.75 9.80
N GLY A 29 0.53 10.25 8.79
CA GLY A 29 1.95 10.50 8.55
C GLY A 29 2.27 11.85 7.90
N ILE A 30 1.36 12.41 7.10
CA ILE A 30 1.52 13.72 6.42
C ILE A 30 1.99 14.84 7.38
N PRO A 31 1.38 15.07 8.56
CA PRO A 31 1.80 16.15 9.46
C PRO A 31 3.17 15.92 10.12
N PHE A 32 3.66 14.67 10.18
CA PHE A 32 4.94 14.34 10.81
C PHE A 32 6.12 14.28 9.83
N GLY A 33 5.83 14.28 8.52
CA GLY A 33 6.81 14.29 7.45
C GLY A 33 7.47 15.65 7.23
N ASP A 34 8.40 15.70 6.27
CA ASP A 34 8.99 16.96 5.82
C ASP A 34 7.98 17.68 4.89
N PRO A 35 7.69 18.98 5.13
CA PRO A 35 6.70 19.75 4.38
C PRO A 35 6.94 19.77 2.86
N ARG A 36 8.18 19.58 2.41
CA ARG A 36 8.53 19.49 0.98
C ARG A 36 7.94 18.26 0.30
N PHE A 37 7.66 17.20 1.07
CA PHE A 37 7.15 15.94 0.55
C PHE A 37 5.65 15.75 0.70
N VAL A 38 4.94 16.71 1.32
CA VAL A 38 3.49 16.65 1.53
C VAL A 38 2.73 16.49 0.22
N ILE A 39 3.15 17.21 -0.83
CA ILE A 39 2.54 17.10 -2.17
C ILE A 39 2.65 15.67 -2.70
N TYR A 40 3.85 15.06 -2.61
CA TYR A 40 4.05 13.68 -3.05
C TYR A 40 3.25 12.68 -2.21
N ALA A 41 3.13 12.90 -0.89
CA ALA A 41 2.32 12.08 -0.01
C ALA A 41 0.83 12.11 -0.38
N VAL A 42 0.29 13.30 -0.70
CA VAL A 42 -1.10 13.44 -1.17
C VAL A 42 -1.31 12.74 -2.51
N PHE A 43 -0.37 12.87 -3.45
CA PHE A 43 -0.43 12.14 -4.71
C PHE A 43 -0.44 10.62 -4.49
N LEU A 44 0.40 10.13 -3.57
CA LEU A 44 0.48 8.71 -3.23
C LEU A 44 -0.85 8.19 -2.65
N GLU A 45 -1.47 8.97 -1.75
CA GLU A 45 -2.78 8.65 -1.19
C GLU A 45 -3.88 8.56 -2.25
N LEU A 46 -3.91 9.51 -3.20
CA LEU A 46 -4.86 9.47 -4.30
C LEU A 46 -4.66 8.24 -5.20
N ILE A 47 -3.40 7.83 -5.42
CA ILE A 47 -3.09 6.61 -6.15
C ILE A 47 -3.64 5.40 -5.39
N TYR A 48 -3.36 5.28 -4.09
CA TYR A 48 -3.86 4.18 -3.27
C TYR A 48 -5.38 4.11 -3.22
N ALA A 49 -6.06 5.25 -3.02
CA ALA A 49 -7.52 5.32 -3.06
C ALA A 49 -8.07 4.86 -4.43
N SER A 50 -7.45 5.30 -5.51
CA SER A 50 -7.84 4.89 -6.87
C SER A 50 -7.65 3.38 -7.09
N LEU A 51 -6.54 2.81 -6.63
CA LEU A 51 -6.31 1.36 -6.69
C LEU A 51 -7.34 0.59 -5.85
N ALA A 52 -7.68 1.07 -4.65
CA ALA A 52 -8.70 0.46 -3.82
C ALA A 52 -10.06 0.40 -4.53
N ILE A 53 -10.47 1.50 -5.19
CA ILE A 53 -11.71 1.53 -5.97
C ILE A 53 -11.67 0.56 -7.15
N LEU A 54 -10.56 0.48 -7.89
CA LEU A 54 -10.45 -0.47 -9.00
C LEU A 54 -10.46 -1.93 -8.53
N ILE A 55 -9.84 -2.24 -7.39
CA ILE A 55 -9.86 -3.60 -6.80
C ILE A 55 -11.27 -3.94 -6.31
N ALA A 56 -11.98 -2.98 -5.69
CA ALA A 56 -13.38 -3.14 -5.29
C ALA A 56 -14.29 -3.42 -6.49
N LYS A 57 -14.02 -2.81 -7.66
CA LYS A 57 -14.71 -3.12 -8.92
C LYS A 57 -14.35 -4.48 -9.53
N GLY A 58 -13.43 -5.23 -8.93
CA GLY A 58 -13.03 -6.57 -9.38
C GLY A 58 -11.95 -6.59 -10.47
N TYR A 59 -11.31 -5.44 -10.76
CA TYR A 59 -10.21 -5.42 -11.72
C TYR A 59 -8.95 -6.08 -11.15
N ARG A 60 -8.27 -6.86 -12.00
CA ARG A 60 -7.06 -7.61 -11.61
C ARG A 60 -5.74 -6.88 -11.89
N LYS A 61 -5.73 -6.01 -12.90
CA LYS A 61 -4.57 -5.18 -13.26
C LYS A 61 -4.02 -4.33 -12.09
N PRO A 62 -4.85 -3.75 -11.20
CA PRO A 62 -4.36 -2.94 -10.08
C PRO A 62 -3.49 -3.72 -9.10
N ILE A 63 -3.70 -5.03 -8.93
CA ILE A 63 -2.92 -5.85 -7.98
C ILE A 63 -1.44 -5.86 -8.37
N TYR A 64 -1.13 -5.89 -9.68
CA TYR A 64 0.25 -5.75 -10.17
C TYR A 64 0.82 -4.37 -9.88
N VAL A 65 -0.01 -3.32 -10.00
CA VAL A 65 0.38 -1.95 -9.70
C VAL A 65 0.63 -1.77 -8.20
N CYS A 66 -0.16 -2.41 -7.31
CA CYS A 66 0.08 -2.42 -5.86
C CYS A 66 1.47 -2.96 -5.53
N ILE A 67 1.87 -4.08 -6.13
CA ILE A 67 3.18 -4.69 -5.90
C ILE A 67 4.30 -3.75 -6.36
N PHE A 68 4.18 -3.19 -7.57
CA PHE A 68 5.17 -2.26 -8.11
C PHE A 68 5.31 -1.01 -7.25
N LEU A 69 4.19 -0.43 -6.83
CA LEU A 69 4.16 0.77 -5.99
C LEU A 69 4.77 0.50 -4.60
N ALA A 70 4.46 -0.65 -3.99
CA ALA A 70 5.02 -1.04 -2.70
C ALA A 70 6.56 -1.16 -2.76
N ILE A 71 7.10 -1.73 -3.84
CA ILE A 71 8.55 -1.82 -4.05
C ILE A 71 9.16 -0.42 -4.14
N ILE A 72 8.56 0.47 -4.95
CA ILE A 72 9.04 1.86 -5.08
C ILE A 72 9.06 2.56 -3.73
N ILE A 73 8.03 2.38 -2.89
CA ILE A 73 7.96 3.04 -1.58
C ILE A 73 9.00 2.48 -0.61
N ILE A 74 9.21 1.16 -0.58
CA ILE A 74 10.26 0.54 0.26
C ILE A 74 11.64 1.07 -0.15
N VAL A 75 11.89 1.15 -1.46
CA VAL A 75 13.17 1.64 -2.01
C VAL A 75 13.32 3.14 -1.75
N GLY A 76 12.31 3.94 -2.04
CA GLY A 76 12.29 5.38 -1.82
C GLY A 76 12.49 5.74 -0.35
N ASN A 77 11.78 5.06 0.55
CA ASN A 77 11.97 5.21 2.00
C ASN A 77 13.37 4.81 2.43
N SER A 78 13.96 3.76 1.85
CA SER A 78 15.35 3.37 2.17
C SER A 78 16.37 4.40 1.71
N PHE A 79 16.20 5.01 0.54
CA PHE A 79 17.07 6.09 0.05
C PHE A 79 16.98 7.34 0.93
N VAL A 80 15.76 7.77 1.28
CA VAL A 80 15.53 8.92 2.15
C VAL A 80 16.09 8.65 3.54
N ASN A 81 15.84 7.47 4.11
CA ASN A 81 16.30 7.13 5.45
C ASN A 81 17.83 6.96 5.49
N ALA A 82 18.47 6.39 4.47
CA ALA A 82 19.94 6.36 4.39
C ALA A 82 20.57 7.76 4.40
N HIS A 83 19.88 8.74 3.81
CA HIS A 83 20.34 10.14 3.79
C HIS A 83 20.05 10.87 5.13
N ILE A 84 18.91 10.60 5.77
CA ILE A 84 18.46 11.26 7.00
C ILE A 84 19.13 10.65 8.26
N ASN A 85 19.43 9.35 8.25
CA ASN A 85 20.00 8.64 9.40
C ASN A 85 21.44 9.06 9.71
N ARG A 86 22.12 9.75 8.77
CA ARG A 86 23.39 10.45 9.02
C ARG A 86 23.24 11.77 9.80
N ILE A 87 22.03 12.31 9.93
CA ILE A 87 21.81 13.70 10.40
C ILE A 87 20.84 13.79 11.60
N MET A 88 19.90 12.85 11.81
CA MET A 88 18.74 13.09 12.69
C MET A 88 18.34 11.96 13.65
N THR A 89 19.26 11.17 14.19
CA THR A 89 18.89 9.99 15.01
C THR A 89 18.25 10.31 16.38
N PHE A 90 18.02 11.59 16.77
CA PHE A 90 17.52 11.91 18.12
C PHE A 90 16.28 12.81 18.23
N SER A 91 15.74 13.38 17.15
CA SER A 91 14.79 14.51 17.26
C SER A 91 13.31 14.20 16.98
N ARG A 92 12.97 13.15 16.21
CA ARG A 92 11.57 12.90 15.79
C ARG A 92 11.21 11.40 15.68
N PRO A 93 11.04 10.70 16.82
CA PRO A 93 10.76 9.26 16.84
C PRO A 93 9.42 8.86 16.17
N LEU A 94 8.43 9.76 16.15
CA LEU A 94 7.12 9.50 15.54
C LEU A 94 7.18 9.34 14.01
N ASN A 95 8.01 10.13 13.33
CA ASN A 95 8.18 10.01 11.88
C ASN A 95 8.80 8.66 11.51
N THR A 96 9.80 8.21 12.27
CA THR A 96 10.42 6.89 12.12
C THR A 96 9.40 5.77 12.33
N LEU A 97 8.51 5.89 13.32
CA LEU A 97 7.46 4.90 13.58
C LEU A 97 6.48 4.77 12.41
N VAL A 98 5.99 5.91 11.89
CA VAL A 98 5.10 5.95 10.73
C VAL A 98 5.77 5.35 9.51
N LEU A 99 7.05 5.65 9.30
CA LEU A 99 7.82 5.13 8.16
C LEU A 99 8.05 3.61 8.28
N ILE A 100 8.32 3.08 9.48
CA ILE A 100 8.44 1.63 9.71
C ILE A 100 7.08 0.93 9.52
N LEU A 101 6.02 1.44 10.15
CA LEU A 101 4.69 0.83 10.09
C LEU A 101 4.09 0.95 8.69
N GLY A 102 3.91 2.17 8.18
CA GLY A 102 3.28 2.44 6.89
C GLY A 102 4.18 2.18 5.68
N GLY A 103 5.49 2.42 5.82
CA GLY A 103 6.45 2.37 4.71
C GLY A 103 7.11 1.01 4.49
N TYR A 104 7.18 0.16 5.51
CA TYR A 104 7.78 -1.19 5.40
C TYR A 104 6.80 -2.30 5.76
N ILE A 105 6.21 -2.27 6.96
CA ILE A 105 5.35 -3.38 7.43
C ILE A 105 4.10 -3.48 6.57
N LEU A 106 3.36 -2.37 6.40
CA LEU A 106 2.15 -2.36 5.58
C LEU A 106 2.44 -2.60 4.09
N GLN A 107 3.57 -2.11 3.56
CA GLN A 107 3.96 -2.37 2.18
C GLN A 107 4.34 -3.84 1.94
N GLY A 108 5.06 -4.45 2.87
CA GLY A 108 5.34 -5.89 2.84
C GLY A 108 4.05 -6.71 2.89
N LEU A 109 3.09 -6.30 3.71
CA LEU A 109 1.78 -6.95 3.80
C LEU A 109 0.98 -6.78 2.50
N LEU A 110 1.04 -5.61 1.87
CA LEU A 110 0.40 -5.33 0.57
C LEU A 110 0.98 -6.23 -0.52
N ILE A 111 2.30 -6.40 -0.57
CA ILE A 111 2.96 -7.32 -1.52
C ILE A 111 2.52 -8.75 -1.26
N TYR A 112 2.59 -9.22 -0.02
CA TYR A 112 2.24 -10.60 0.35
C TYR A 112 0.79 -10.94 -0.03
N THR A 113 -0.16 -10.09 0.35
CA THR A 113 -1.58 -10.31 0.05
C THR A 113 -1.88 -10.19 -1.44
N SER A 114 -1.22 -9.27 -2.14
CA SER A 114 -1.33 -9.14 -3.61
C SER A 114 -0.84 -10.39 -4.34
N VAL A 115 0.31 -10.94 -3.94
CA VAL A 115 0.87 -12.19 -4.51
C VAL A 115 -0.03 -13.38 -4.18
N MET A 116 -0.55 -13.46 -2.96
CA MET A 116 -1.48 -14.52 -2.55
C MET A 116 -2.78 -14.46 -3.37
N ALA A 117 -3.33 -13.26 -3.58
CA ALA A 117 -4.52 -13.03 -4.40
C ALA A 117 -4.33 -13.49 -5.85
N LEU A 118 -3.16 -13.22 -6.42
CA LEU A 118 -2.75 -13.69 -7.74
C LEU A 118 -2.63 -15.22 -7.80
N ARG A 119 -1.96 -15.85 -6.82
CA ARG A 119 -1.80 -17.31 -6.76
C ARG A 119 -3.13 -18.06 -6.66
N ILE A 120 -4.03 -17.63 -5.78
CA ILE A 120 -5.36 -18.25 -5.62
C ILE A 120 -6.16 -18.14 -6.92
N THR A 121 -6.05 -17.01 -7.61
CA THR A 121 -6.76 -16.78 -8.88
C THR A 121 -6.19 -17.64 -10.01
N ASN A 122 -4.86 -17.80 -10.09
CA ASN A 122 -4.22 -18.64 -11.09
C ASN A 122 -4.51 -20.14 -10.88
N ARG A 123 -4.49 -20.63 -9.63
CA ARG A 123 -4.91 -22.02 -9.32
C ARG A 123 -6.38 -22.30 -9.66
N SER A 124 -7.25 -21.31 -9.47
CA SER A 124 -8.66 -21.41 -9.83
C SER A 124 -8.86 -21.53 -11.35
N LYS A 125 -7.95 -20.99 -12.17
CA LYS A 125 -7.99 -21.16 -13.63
C LYS A 125 -7.46 -22.52 -14.08
N SER A 126 -6.42 -23.06 -13.43
CA SER A 126 -5.82 -24.35 -13.81
C SER A 126 -6.67 -25.56 -13.43
N MET A 127 -7.69 -25.41 -12.58
CA MET A 127 -8.67 -26.47 -12.27
C MET A 127 -9.94 -26.38 -13.13
N GLN A 128 -10.05 -25.38 -14.02
CA GLN A 128 -11.12 -25.26 -15.01
C GLN A 128 -10.64 -25.56 -16.44
N GLN A 129 -9.41 -26.04 -16.59
CA GLN A 129 -8.87 -26.66 -17.81
C GLN A 129 -8.77 -28.16 -17.57
#